data_AF-A0A0M2PI85-F1
#
_entry.id   AF-A0A0M2PI85-F1
#
_cell.length_a   1.000
_cell.length_b   1.000
_cell.length_c   1.000
_cell.angle_alpha   90.00
_cell.angle_beta   90.00
_cell.angle_gamma   90.00
#
_symmetry.space_group_name_H-M   'P 1'
#
loop_
_entity.id
_entity.type
_entity.pdbx_description
1 polymer ?
#
loop_
_entity_poly.entity_id
_entity_poly.type
_entity_poly.pdbx_seq_one_letter_code
_entity_poly.pdbx_strand_id
1 'polypeptide(L)'
;MLQQKREIDEEYEKIKCDLQLYSYKSGITKQVIQSTINDEIITNIKTAYHIPFVEKYEELKQYIKELEEKRKVYQMFVEKIEKVSETEDNEA
;
A
#
# COMPACT_ATOMS: atom_id res chain seq x y z
N MET A 1 -4.18 15.61 -16.01
CA MET A 1 -3.56 14.30 -16.28
C MET A 1 -2.30 14.08 -15.42
N LEU A 2 -1.21 14.81 -15.66
CA LEU A 2 0.04 14.66 -14.87
C LEU A 2 -0.14 14.81 -13.35
N GLN A 3 -1.05 15.70 -12.92
CA GLN A 3 -1.37 15.89 -11.50
C GLN A 3 -1.99 14.64 -10.86
N GLN A 4 -2.94 13.99 -11.53
CA GLN A 4 -3.60 12.78 -11.02
C GLN A 4 -2.64 11.60 -10.95
N LYS A 5 -1.74 11.46 -11.93
CA LYS A 5 -0.67 10.45 -11.88
C LYS A 5 0.23 10.66 -10.66
N ARG A 6 0.64 11.92 -10.42
CA ARG A 6 1.47 12.27 -9.28
C ARG A 6 0.78 11.97 -7.95
N GLU A 7 -0.50 12.31 -7.83
CA GLU A 7 -1.29 12.01 -6.63
C GLU A 7 -1.37 10.50 -6.35
N ILE A 8 -1.59 9.68 -7.39
CA ILE A 8 -1.60 8.21 -7.26
C ILE A 8 -0.21 7.69 -6.87
N ASP A 9 0.87 8.22 -7.45
CA ASP A 9 2.24 7.81 -7.14
C ASP A 9 2.63 8.19 -5.69
N GLU A 10 2.26 9.39 -5.23
CA GLU A 10 2.49 9.85 -3.85
C GLU A 10 1.71 9.02 -2.83
N GLU A 11 0.44 8.73 -3.13
CA GLU A 11 -0.39 7.86 -2.30
C GLU A 11 0.18 6.43 -2.24
N TYR A 12 0.62 5.88 -3.37
CA TYR A 12 1.25 4.57 -3.44
C TYR A 12 2.50 4.48 -2.55
N GLU A 13 3.41 5.45 -2.64
CA GLU A 13 4.63 5.44 -1.82
C GLU A 13 4.29 5.62 -0.32
N LYS A 14 3.29 6.43 0.02
CA LYS A 14 2.82 6.55 1.40
C LYS A 14 2.32 5.20 1.94
N ILE A 15 1.46 4.51 1.20
CA ILE A 15 0.90 3.21 1.62
C ILE A 15 1.99 2.14 1.73
N LYS A 16 3.00 2.18 0.85
CA LYS A 16 4.16 1.31 0.92
C LYS A 16 5.00 1.55 2.18
N CYS A 17 5.21 2.81 2.57
CA CYS A 17 5.84 3.14 3.86
C CYS A 17 4.99 2.65 5.05
N ASP A 18 3.68 2.86 5.00
CA ASP A 18 2.77 2.40 6.06
C ASP A 18 2.77 0.86 6.17
N LEU A 19 2.83 0.13 5.05
CA LEU A 19 2.99 -1.33 5.04
C LEU A 19 4.25 -1.78 5.78
N GLN A 20 5.38 -1.13 5.52
CA GLN A 20 6.62 -1.41 6.24
C GLN A 20 6.48 -1.12 7.74
N LEU A 21 5.85 0.00 8.09
CA LEU A 21 5.62 0.39 9.48
C LEU A 21 4.74 -0.61 10.22
N TYR A 22 3.63 -1.04 9.64
CA TYR A 22 2.71 -1.99 10.27
C TYR A 22 3.26 -3.43 10.30
N SER A 23 4.08 -3.79 9.31
CA SER A 23 4.87 -5.03 9.36
C SER A 23 5.85 -5.00 10.54
N TYR A 24 6.56 -3.90 10.74
CA TYR A 24 7.48 -3.73 11.86
C TYR A 24 6.76 -3.76 13.23
N LYS A 25 5.64 -3.02 13.36
CA LYS A 25 4.80 -2.99 14.56
C LYS A 25 4.26 -4.37 14.94
N SER A 26 3.73 -5.11 13.96
CA SER A 26 3.22 -6.48 14.19
C SER A 26 4.36 -7.45 14.55
N GLY A 27 5.56 -7.26 13.97
CA GLY A 27 6.78 -7.98 14.34
C GLY A 27 7.20 -7.76 15.79
N ILE A 28 7.26 -6.52 16.26
CA ILE A 28 7.60 -6.20 17.66
C ILE A 28 6.58 -6.82 18.61
N THR A 29 5.29 -6.60 18.38
CA THR A 29 4.24 -7.12 19.27
C THR A 29 4.28 -8.64 19.34
N LYS A 30 4.57 -9.32 18.22
CA LYS A 30 4.79 -10.77 18.20
C LYS A 30 5.96 -11.19 19.09
N GLN A 31 7.10 -10.51 19.01
CA GLN A 31 8.26 -10.80 19.86
C GLN A 31 7.96 -10.58 21.34
N VAL A 32 7.28 -9.49 21.69
CA VAL A 32 6.89 -9.20 23.08
C VAL A 32 5.93 -10.26 23.61
N ILE A 33 4.95 -10.68 22.82
CA ILE A 33 4.04 -11.79 23.18
C ILE A 33 4.84 -13.07 23.47
N GLN A 34 5.83 -13.39 22.64
CA GLN A 34 6.64 -14.60 22.79
C GLN A 34 7.57 -14.57 24.01
N SER A 35 8.02 -13.40 24.46
CA SER A 35 8.88 -13.25 25.63
C SER A 35 8.12 -13.00 26.94
N THR A 36 6.79 -12.86 26.89
CA THR A 36 5.94 -12.63 28.06
C THR A 36 5.38 -13.94 28.61
N ILE A 37 5.43 -14.13 29.92
CA ILE A 37 4.92 -15.33 30.61
C ILE A 37 3.48 -15.12 31.13
N ASN A 38 3.13 -13.87 31.49
CA ASN A 38 1.83 -13.55 32.05
C ASN A 38 0.75 -13.51 30.94
N ASP A 39 -0.20 -14.44 31.00
CA ASP A 39 -1.28 -14.60 30.01
C ASP A 39 -2.23 -13.39 29.91
N GLU A 40 -2.45 -12.67 31.02
CA GLU A 40 -3.27 -11.46 31.02
C GLU A 40 -2.58 -10.34 30.23
N ILE A 41 -1.27 -10.14 30.47
CA ILE A 41 -0.45 -9.19 29.71
C ILE A 41 -0.41 -9.60 28.23
N ILE A 42 -0.24 -10.89 27.94
CA ILE A 42 -0.27 -11.41 26.55
C ILE A 42 -1.62 -11.07 25.88
N THR A 43 -2.72 -11.30 26.58
CA THR A 43 -4.07 -11.04 26.06
C THR A 43 -4.28 -9.55 25.78
N ASN A 44 -3.83 -8.69 26.70
CA ASN A 44 -3.90 -7.24 26.53
C ASN A 44 -3.05 -6.76 25.34
N ILE A 45 -1.83 -7.27 25.19
CA ILE A 45 -0.96 -6.90 24.05
C ILE A 45 -1.54 -7.40 22.73
N LYS A 46 -2.10 -8.61 22.71
CA LYS A 46 -2.72 -9.18 21.51
C LYS A 46 -3.90 -8.33 21.04
N THR A 47 -4.81 -8.02 21.94
CA THR A 47 -6.07 -7.32 21.62
C THR A 47 -5.85 -5.83 21.35
N ALA A 48 -5.04 -5.15 22.15
CA ALA A 48 -4.84 -3.71 22.00
C ALA A 48 -3.88 -3.34 20.85
N TYR A 49 -2.96 -4.22 20.47
CA TYR A 49 -1.90 -3.89 19.53
C TYR A 49 -1.71 -4.91 18.41
N HIS A 50 -1.43 -6.18 18.74
CA HIS A 50 -1.01 -7.14 17.71
C HIS A 50 -2.08 -7.36 16.63
N ILE A 51 -3.32 -7.66 17.04
CA ILE A 51 -4.43 -7.90 16.12
C ILE A 51 -4.72 -6.65 15.27
N PRO A 52 -4.92 -5.44 15.86
CA PRO A 52 -5.10 -4.22 15.07
C PRO A 52 -3.97 -3.93 14.08
N PHE A 53 -2.72 -4.22 14.45
CA PHE A 53 -1.59 -4.01 13.54
C PHE A 53 -1.59 -4.98 12.36
N VAL A 54 -1.96 -6.25 12.59
CA VAL A 54 -2.09 -7.25 11.54
C VAL A 54 -3.27 -6.94 10.62
N GLU A 55 -4.43 -6.60 11.19
CA GLU A 55 -5.60 -6.20 10.43
C GLU A 55 -5.29 -4.99 9.55
N LYS A 56 -4.65 -3.96 10.13
CA LYS A 56 -4.28 -2.77 9.36
C LYS A 56 -3.27 -3.07 8.25
N TYR A 57 -2.32 -3.96 8.49
CA TYR A 57 -1.38 -4.40 7.46
C TYR A 57 -2.09 -5.09 6.28
N GLU A 58 -3.06 -5.96 6.55
CA GLU A 58 -3.82 -6.64 5.51
C GLU A 58 -4.77 -5.69 4.76
N GLU A 59 -5.36 -4.70 5.44
CA GLU A 59 -6.09 -3.61 4.77
C GLU A 59 -5.19 -2.85 3.78
N LEU A 60 -4.02 -2.41 4.23
CA LEU A 60 -3.06 -1.67 3.41
C LEU A 60 -2.58 -2.50 2.21
N LYS A 61 -2.46 -3.82 2.37
CA LYS A 61 -2.09 -4.75 1.29
C LYS A 61 -3.15 -4.87 0.21
N GLN A 62 -4.43 -4.77 0.55
CA GLN A 62 -5.47 -4.74 -0.47
C GLN A 62 -5.47 -3.38 -1.17
N TYR A 63 -5.35 -2.32 -0.38
CA TYR A 63 -5.39 -0.97 -0.91
C TYR A 63 -4.23 -0.67 -1.87
N ILE A 64 -3.01 -1.13 -1.57
CA ILE A 64 -1.88 -0.94 -2.48
C ILE A 64 -2.10 -1.62 -3.85
N LYS A 65 -2.80 -2.76 -3.90
CA LYS A 65 -3.15 -3.42 -5.17
C LYS A 65 -4.15 -2.61 -5.98
N GLU A 66 -5.09 -1.95 -5.32
CA GLU A 66 -6.02 -1.04 -6.00
C GLU A 66 -5.26 0.15 -6.60
N LEU A 67 -4.27 0.68 -5.89
CA LEU A 67 -3.39 1.74 -6.40
C LEU A 67 -2.55 1.25 -7.59
N GLU A 68 -2.01 0.03 -7.55
CA GLU A 68 -1.29 -0.57 -8.68
C GLU A 68 -2.16 -0.67 -9.94
N GLU A 69 -3.41 -1.12 -9.79
CA GLU A 69 -4.33 -1.19 -10.92
C GLU A 69 -4.67 0.21 -11.46
N LYS A 70 -4.91 1.20 -10.58
CA LYS A 70 -5.10 2.60 -10.99
C LYS A 70 -3.91 3.12 -11.78
N ARG A 71 -2.68 2.86 -11.33
CA ARG A 71 -1.43 3.26 -12.03
C ARG A 71 -1.34 2.61 -13.40
N LYS A 72 -1.66 1.32 -13.50
CA LYS A 72 -1.64 0.56 -14.76
C LYS A 72 -2.65 1.11 -15.76
N VAL A 73 -3.89 1.36 -15.34
CA VAL A 73 -4.93 1.97 -16.18
C VAL A 73 -4.47 3.34 -16.67
N TYR A 74 -3.91 4.15 -15.78
CA TYR A 74 -3.39 5.47 -16.12
C TYR A 74 -2.29 5.40 -17.19
N GLN A 75 -1.34 4.48 -17.02
CA GLN A 75 -0.25 4.25 -17.96
C GLN A 75 -0.78 3.79 -19.33
N MET A 76 -1.74 2.86 -19.36
CA MET A 76 -2.38 2.42 -20.61
C MET A 76 -3.07 3.58 -21.36
N PHE A 77 -3.70 4.51 -20.65
CA PHE A 77 -4.31 5.69 -21.26
C PHE A 77 -3.26 6.64 -21.85
N VAL A 78 -2.17 6.88 -21.14
CA VAL A 78 -1.06 7.73 -21.63
C VAL A 78 -0.46 7.14 -22.90
N GLU A 79 -0.12 5.86 -22.91
CA GLU A 79 0.44 5.17 -24.08
C GLU A 79 -0.50 5.20 -25.28
N LYS A 80 -1.82 5.14 -25.05
CA LYS A 80 -2.79 5.21 -26.13
C LYS A 80 -2.87 6.60 -26.75
N ILE A 81 -2.75 7.65 -25.95
CA ILE A 81 -2.72 9.03 -26.44
C ILE A 81 -1.44 9.27 -27.25
N GLU A 82 -0.28 8.88 -26.72
CA GLU A 82 1.02 9.02 -27.38
C GLU A 82 1.04 8.34 -28.76
N LYS A 83 0.52 7.11 -28.85
CA LYS A 83 0.41 6.39 -30.12
C LYS A 83 -0.48 7.08 -31.15
N VAL A 84 -1.59 7.70 -30.71
CA VAL A 84 -2.49 8.43 -31.63
C VAL A 84 -1.83 9.71 -32.13
N SER A 85 -1.13 10.46 -31.26
CA SER A 85 -0.39 11.65 -31.67
C SER A 85 0.73 11.34 -32.66
N GLU A 86 1.46 10.23 -32.47
CA GLU A 86 2.50 9.80 -33.42
C GLU A 86 1.95 9.43 -34.81
N THR A 87 0.72 8.90 -34.88
CA THR A 87 0.08 8.60 -36.17
C THR A 87 -0.45 9.85 -36.87
N GLU A 88 -0.94 10.86 -36.14
CA GLU A 88 -1.39 12.12 -36.72
C GLU A 88 -0.21 12.94 -37.29
N ASP A 89 0.95 12.93 -36.63
CA ASP A 89 2.16 13.62 -37.11
C ASP A 89 2.84 12.93 -38.33
N ASN A 90 2.58 11.64 -38.55
CA ASN A 90 3.11 10.89 -39.70
C ASN A 90 2.17 10.91 -40.93
N GLU A 91 0.92 11.34 -40.77
CA GLU A 91 -0.07 11.47 -41.85
C GLU A 91 -0.25 12.93 -42.34
N ALA A 92 0.50 13.89 -41.78
CA ALA A 92 0.54 15.31 -42.16
C ALA A 92 1.81 15.66 -42.97
#